data_AF-A0A317Q703-F1
#
_entry.id   AF-A0A317Q703-F1
#
_cell.length_a   1.000
_cell.length_b   1.000
_cell.length_c   1.000
_cell.angle_alpha   90.00
_cell.angle_beta   90.00
_cell.angle_gamma   90.00
#
_symmetry.space_group_name_H-M   'P 1'
#
loop_
_entity.id
_entity.type
_entity.pdbx_description
1 polymer ?
#
loop_
_entity_poly.entity_id
_entity_poly.type
_entity_poly.pdbx_seq_one_letter_code
_entity_poly.pdbx_strand_id
1 'polypeptide(L)' 'MLLTIRLSEIRKLVNKTQVDLANSMGIKQPTVAGMEKTGADIKLSSLKKYIEACGAHLKVDIELPDGSHHQFSL' A
#
# COMPACT_ATOMS: atom_id res chain seq x y z
N MET A 1 2.57 -18.21 -3.28
CA MET A 1 1.92 -17.24 -4.20
C MET A 1 2.32 -15.86 -3.71
N LEU A 2 2.97 -15.05 -4.53
CA LEU A 2 3.39 -13.69 -4.14
C LEU A 2 2.17 -12.76 -4.17
N LEU A 3 2.02 -11.93 -3.15
CA LEU A 3 1.00 -10.90 -3.13
C LEU A 3 1.47 -9.75 -4.05
N THR A 4 0.94 -9.68 -5.26
CA THR A 4 1.28 -8.60 -6.20
C THR A 4 0.32 -7.43 -5.98
N ILE A 5 0.78 -6.40 -5.26
CA ILE A 5 0.02 -5.17 -5.06
C ILE A 5 0.53 -4.10 -6.02
N ARG A 6 -0.37 -3.54 -6.84
CA ARG A 6 -0.05 -2.41 -7.73
C ARG A 6 -0.22 -1.09 -6.98
N LEU A 7 0.78 -0.73 -6.19
CA LEU A 7 0.81 0.52 -5.41
C LEU A 7 0.57 1.79 -6.24
N SER A 8 1.05 1.78 -7.48
CA SER A 8 0.89 2.90 -8.41
C SER A 8 -0.58 3.12 -8.79
N GLU A 9 -1.41 2.07 -8.83
CA GLU A 9 -2.85 2.20 -9.07
C GLU A 9 -3.54 2.89 -7.89
N ILE A 10 -3.20 2.50 -6.66
CA ILE A 10 -3.78 3.08 -5.45
C ILE A 10 -3.45 4.58 -5.36
N ARG A 11 -2.20 4.96 -5.63
CA ARG A 11 -1.79 6.36 -5.63
C ARG A 11 -2.55 7.18 -6.69
N LYS A 12 -2.80 6.59 -7.87
CA LYS A 12 -3.57 7.24 -8.94
C LYS A 12 -5.03 7.44 -8.54
N LEU A 13 -5.64 6.49 -7.82
CA LEU A 13 -7.03 6.62 -7.33
C LEU A 13 -7.21 7.83 -6.41
N VAL A 14 -6.16 8.21 -5.66
CA VAL A 14 -6.16 9.40 -4.79
C VAL A 14 -5.55 10.64 -5.45
N ASN A 15 -5.31 10.62 -6.76
CA ASN A 15 -4.76 11.75 -7.55
C ASN A 15 -3.43 12.32 -7.04
N LYS A 16 -2.53 11.49 -6.47
CA LYS A 16 -1.20 11.94 -6.01
C LYS A 16 -0.08 11.57 -6.99
N THR A 17 0.95 12.40 -7.08
CA THR A 17 2.20 12.05 -7.77
C THR A 17 3.14 11.27 -6.85
N GLN A 18 4.17 10.62 -7.42
CA GLN A 18 5.19 9.95 -6.61
C GLN A 18 5.96 10.95 -5.73
N VAL A 19 6.09 12.21 -6.16
CA VAL A 19 6.72 13.28 -5.38
C VAL A 19 5.85 13.67 -4.20
N ASP A 20 4.54 13.85 -4.40
CA ASP A 20 3.61 14.18 -3.31
C ASP A 20 3.62 13.10 -2.22
N LEU A 21 3.67 11.84 -2.65
CA LEU A 21 3.71 10.71 -1.73
C LEU A 21 5.05 10.62 -1.00
N ALA A 22 6.16 10.82 -1.70
CA ALA A 22 7.49 10.85 -1.10
C ALA A 22 7.61 11.94 -0.04
N ASN A 23 7.09 13.13 -0.32
CA ASN A 23 7.02 14.25 0.63
C ASN A 23 6.15 13.89 1.84
N SER A 24 4.97 13.30 1.61
CA SER A 24 4.07 12.87 2.70
C SER A 24 4.69 11.79 3.58
N MET A 25 5.54 10.94 3.01
CA MET A 25 6.24 9.85 3.71
C MET A 25 7.59 10.27 4.32
N GLY A 26 8.08 11.48 4.04
CA GLY A 26 9.41 11.94 4.48
C GLY A 26 10.58 11.14 3.86
N ILE A 27 10.39 10.61 2.65
CA ILE A 27 11.41 9.82 1.92
C ILE A 27 11.69 10.43 0.54
N LYS A 28 12.71 9.91 -0.15
CA LYS A 28 13.05 10.39 -1.51
C LYS A 28 12.12 9.75 -2.55
N GLN A 29 11.76 10.49 -3.61
CA GLN A 29 10.91 9.99 -4.69
C GLN A 29 11.42 8.68 -5.35
N PRO A 30 12.74 8.46 -5.57
CA PRO A 30 13.23 7.18 -6.08
C PRO A 30 12.91 5.99 -5.17
N THR A 31 12.79 6.21 -3.85
CA THR A 31 12.36 5.17 -2.90
C THR A 31 10.91 4.76 -3.16
N VAL A 32 10.00 5.73 -3.39
CA VAL A 32 8.60 5.47 -3.77
C VAL A 32 8.53 4.74 -5.11
N ALA A 33 9.28 5.19 -6.11
CA ALA A 33 9.33 4.53 -7.41
C ALA A 33 9.84 3.08 -7.31
N GLY A 34 10.84 2.83 -6.47
CA GLY A 34 11.33 1.48 -6.16
C GLY A 34 10.26 0.61 -5.49
N MET A 35 9.54 1.14 -4.52
CA MET A 35 8.41 0.44 -3.88
C MET A 35 7.32 0.05 -4.88
N GLU A 36 6.93 0.99 -5.76
CA GLU A 36 5.93 0.74 -6.82
C GLU A 36 6.41 -0.26 -7.87
N LYS A 37 7.71 -0.27 -8.20
CA LYS A 37 8.31 -1.19 -9.17
C LYS A 37 8.45 -2.60 -8.63
N THR A 38 8.86 -2.74 -7.37
CA THR A 38 9.01 -4.06 -6.74
C THR A 38 7.67 -4.74 -6.61
N GLY A 39 6.64 -4.07 -6.05
CA GLY A 39 5.22 -4.48 -6.02
C GLY A 39 4.87 -5.81 -5.33
N ALA A 40 5.80 -6.77 -5.33
CA ALA A 40 5.78 -8.06 -4.68
C ALA A 40 6.57 -8.00 -3.36
N ASP A 41 6.17 -8.81 -2.38
CA ASP A 41 6.83 -8.93 -1.07
C ASP A 41 6.99 -7.64 -0.27
N ILE A 42 6.12 -6.64 -0.52
CA ILE A 42 6.09 -5.48 0.35
C ILE A 42 5.65 -5.88 1.76
N LYS A 43 6.43 -5.49 2.77
CA LYS A 43 6.04 -5.66 4.17
C LYS A 43 4.71 -4.95 4.42
N LEU A 44 3.80 -5.58 5.16
CA LEU A 44 2.52 -4.98 5.58
C LEU A 44 2.70 -3.61 6.23
N SER A 45 3.76 -3.43 7.04
CA SER A 45 4.09 -2.13 7.64
C SER A 45 4.44 -1.05 6.60
N SER A 46 5.10 -1.43 5.51
CA SER A 46 5.45 -0.51 4.42
C SER A 46 4.24 -0.19 3.56
N LEU A 47 3.38 -1.19 3.32
CA LEU A 47 2.09 -1.00 2.67
C LEU A 47 1.22 -0.03 3.48
N LYS A 48 1.05 -0.26 4.78
CA LYS A 48 0.31 0.64 5.67
C LYS A 48 0.77 2.09 5.54
N LYS A 49 2.07 2.35 5.72
CA LYS A 49 2.64 3.71 5.60
C LYS A 49 2.39 4.35 4.23
N TYR A 50 2.48 3.57 3.16
CA TYR A 50 2.20 4.04 1.81
C TYR A 50 0.73 4.43 1.65
N ILE A 51 -0.19 3.59 2.13
CA ILE A 51 -1.65 3.81 2.06
C ILE A 51 -2.07 5.02 2.91
N GLU A 52 -1.54 5.15 4.12
CA GLU A 52 -1.79 6.31 4.99
C GLU A 52 -1.26 7.61 4.39
N ALA A 53 -0.07 7.58 3.78
CA ALA A 53 0.47 8.75 3.09
C ALA A 53 -0.31 9.11 1.81
N CYS A 54 -1.03 8.15 1.22
CA CYS A 54 -2.04 8.41 0.19
C CYS A 54 -3.32 9.06 0.77
N GLY A 55 -3.51 9.09 2.08
CA GLY A 55 -4.73 9.56 2.75
C GLY A 55 -5.83 8.49 2.83
N ALA A 56 -5.47 7.22 2.66
CA ALA A 56 -6.39 6.08 2.71
C ALA A 56 -6.10 5.21 3.96
N HIS A 57 -7.00 4.27 4.24
CA HIS A 57 -6.86 3.32 5.35
C HIS A 57 -6.68 1.90 4.83
N LEU A 58 -5.69 1.19 5.36
CA LEU A 58 -5.46 -0.21 5.01
C LEU A 58 -6.32 -1.12 5.90
N LYS A 59 -7.14 -1.95 5.27
CA LYS A 59 -7.86 -3.05 5.92
C LYS A 59 -7.36 -4.37 5.34
N VAL A 60 -7.06 -5.32 6.21
CA VAL A 60 -6.73 -6.70 5.83
C VAL A 60 -7.91 -7.56 6.23
N ASP A 61 -8.48 -8.28 5.28
CA ASP A 61 -9.60 -9.17 5.51
C ASP A 61 -9.15 -10.61 5.25
N ILE A 62 -9.47 -11.51 6.17
CA ILE A 62 -9.16 -12.94 6.09
C ILE A 62 -10.46 -13.71 5.99
N GLU A 63 -10.67 -14.39 4.87
CA GLU A 63 -11.76 -15.35 4.69
C GLU A 63 -11.32 -16.73 5.22
N LEU A 64 -12.15 -17.31 6.09
CA LEU A 64 -11.93 -18.62 6.69
C LEU A 64 -12.64 -19.71 5.87
N PRO A 65 -12.23 -21.00 6.01
CA PRO A 65 -12.83 -22.09 5.25
C PRO A 65 -14.34 -22.30 5.46
N ASP A 66 -14.89 -21.76 6.56
CA ASP A 66 -16.32 -21.79 6.88
C ASP A 66 -17.10 -20.62 6.27
N GLY A 67 -16.44 -19.74 5.51
CA GLY A 67 -17.02 -18.55 4.89
C GLY A 67 -17.14 -17.35 5.83
N SER A 68 -16.64 -17.43 7.07
CA SER A 68 -16.57 -16.27 7.97
C SER A 68 -15.36 -15.38 7.64
N HIS A 69 -15.46 -14.09 7.95
CA HIS A 69 -14.44 -13.09 7.68
C HIS A 69 -13.87 -12.50 8.98
N HIS A 70 -12.55 -12.30 9.04
CA HIS A 70 -11.89 -11.58 10.12
C HIS A 70 -11.07 -10.42 9.57
N GLN A 71 -11.51 -9.20 9.88
CA GLN A 71 -10.92 -7.96 9.36
C GLN A 71 -10.05 -7.25 10.40
N PHE A 72 -8.81 -6.93 10.03
CA PHE A 72 -7.90 -6.04 10.76
C PHE A 72 -7.91 -4.66 10.13
N SER A 73 -8.00 -3.62 10.95
CA SER A 73 -7.64 -2.26 10.51
C SER A 73 -6.20 -2.03 10.95
N LEU A 74 -5.32 -1.77 9.97
CA LEU A 74 -3.89 -1.58 10.23
C LEU A 74 -3.56 -0.11 10.39
#